data_AF-A0A830E4L8-F1
#
_entry.id   AF-A0A830E4L8-F1
#
_cell.length_a   1.000
_cell.length_b   1.000
_cell.length_c   1.000
_cell.angle_alpha   90.00
_cell.angle_beta   90.00
_cell.angle_gamma   90.00
#
_symmetry.space_group_name_H-M   'P 1'
#
loop_
_entity.id
_entity.type
_entity.pdbx_description
1 polymer ?
#
loop_
_entity_poly.entity_id
_entity_poly.type
_entity_poly.pdbx_seq_one_letter_code
_entity_poly.pdbx_strand_id
1 'polypeptide(L)'
;MHSSFKVWVSILLLIIVVALAITAYSLGYLTPSIVVNVVVGKKPVNAYVQVFAVLPPGHNESLIEVWSGTASNGVVRVPISVLSKIASEWVAKGYGSEGVGIEVVVTYVNGSTVYYDMMFTTYEPGTLLSTISNPMLSMARLNYMTVSLNLTNTYQLAKALTKPQVPTPPAPPGCWLGQYNI
;
A
#
# COMPACT_ATOMS: atom_id res chain seq x y z
N MET A 1 11.52 -9.97 -50.78
CA MET A 1 10.74 -8.90 -50.10
C MET A 1 10.04 -9.40 -48.83
N HIS A 2 10.70 -10.12 -47.93
CA HIS A 2 10.08 -10.65 -46.69
C HIS A 2 10.74 -10.16 -45.38
N SER A 3 11.91 -9.53 -45.44
CA SER A 3 12.67 -9.11 -44.26
C SER A 3 12.09 -7.86 -43.59
N SER A 4 11.71 -6.85 -44.39
CA SER A 4 11.17 -5.58 -43.90
C SER A 4 9.83 -5.74 -43.18
N PHE A 5 8.94 -6.62 -43.64
CA PHE A 5 7.62 -6.83 -43.01
C PHE A 5 7.74 -7.37 -41.57
N LYS A 6 8.64 -8.33 -41.32
CA LYS A 6 8.89 -8.86 -39.96
C LYS A 6 9.48 -7.82 -39.02
N VAL A 7 10.33 -6.93 -39.54
CA VAL A 7 10.92 -5.81 -38.77
C VAL A 7 9.83 -4.81 -38.38
N TRP A 8 8.94 -4.43 -39.31
CA TRP A 8 7.83 -3.52 -39.02
C TRP A 8 6.84 -4.09 -38.00
N VAL A 9 6.50 -5.38 -38.10
CA VAL A 9 5.63 -6.05 -37.12
C VAL A 9 6.28 -6.08 -35.73
N SER A 10 7.58 -6.34 -35.64
CA SER A 10 8.31 -6.38 -34.37
C SER A 10 8.40 -4.99 -33.70
N ILE A 11 8.63 -3.95 -34.50
CA ILE A 11 8.64 -2.55 -34.02
C ILE A 11 7.24 -2.16 -33.51
N LEU A 12 6.18 -2.49 -34.26
CA LEU A 12 4.80 -2.19 -33.86
C LEU A 12 4.45 -2.87 -32.53
N LEU A 13 4.84 -4.14 -32.36
CA LEU A 13 4.57 -4.91 -31.15
C LEU A 13 5.34 -4.35 -29.94
N LEU A 14 6.58 -3.92 -30.14
CA LEU A 14 7.35 -3.21 -29.11
C LEU A 14 6.68 -1.90 -28.69
N ILE A 15 6.20 -1.10 -29.65
CA ILE A 15 5.49 0.15 -29.37
C ILE A 15 4.22 -0.12 -28.55
N ILE A 16 3.45 -1.16 -28.89
CA ILE A 16 2.24 -1.55 -28.14
C ILE A 16 2.61 -1.95 -26.71
N VAL A 17 3.65 -2.76 -26.50
CA VAL A 17 4.09 -3.17 -25.16
C VAL A 17 4.56 -1.97 -24.35
N VAL A 18 5.35 -1.07 -24.94
CA VAL A 18 5.81 0.16 -24.27
C VAL A 18 4.63 1.08 -23.95
N ALA A 19 3.69 1.25 -24.87
CA ALA A 19 2.50 2.05 -24.65
C ALA A 19 1.62 1.46 -23.53
N LEU A 20 1.44 0.13 -23.49
CA LEU A 20 0.74 -0.56 -22.41
C LEU A 20 1.45 -0.43 -21.06
N ALA A 21 2.78 -0.47 -21.04
CA ALA A 21 3.56 -0.25 -19.83
C ALA A 21 3.43 1.19 -19.32
N ILE A 22 3.47 2.18 -20.22
CA ILE A 22 3.30 3.59 -19.87
C ILE A 22 1.87 3.87 -19.40
N THR A 23 0.86 3.32 -20.05
CA THR A 23 -0.53 3.48 -19.61
C THR A 23 -0.78 2.79 -18.29
N ALA A 24 -0.31 1.56 -18.08
CA ALA A 24 -0.41 0.86 -16.80
C ALA A 24 0.32 1.61 -15.67
N TYR A 25 1.51 2.13 -15.94
CA TYR A 25 2.27 2.95 -15.00
C TYR A 25 1.52 4.24 -14.65
N SER A 26 1.03 4.96 -15.66
CA SER A 26 0.28 6.21 -15.48
C SER A 26 -1.07 5.97 -14.79
N LEU A 27 -1.77 4.87 -15.11
CA LEU A 27 -2.99 4.44 -14.45
C LEU A 27 -2.72 4.13 -12.97
N GLY A 28 -1.58 3.51 -12.62
CA GLY A 28 -1.17 3.31 -11.23
C GLY A 28 -0.95 4.61 -10.43
N TYR A 29 -0.58 5.70 -11.09
CA TYR A 29 -0.55 7.04 -10.47
C TYR A 29 -1.93 7.68 -10.34
N LEU A 30 -2.87 7.30 -11.21
CA LEU A 30 -4.24 7.81 -11.23
C LEU A 30 -5.17 7.00 -10.31
N THR A 31 -4.78 5.78 -9.92
CA THR A 31 -5.55 4.98 -8.97
C THR A 31 -5.51 5.56 -7.56
N PRO A 32 -6.67 5.69 -6.88
CA PRO A 32 -6.73 6.03 -5.47
C PRO A 32 -5.77 5.23 -4.61
N SER A 33 -4.92 5.96 -3.89
CA SER A 33 -3.96 5.37 -2.99
C SER A 33 -3.83 6.18 -1.71
N ILE A 34 -3.46 5.48 -0.64
CA ILE A 34 -2.82 6.06 0.53
C ILE A 34 -1.34 6.18 0.16
N VAL A 35 -0.83 7.41 0.13
CA VAL A 35 0.57 7.70 -0.16
C VAL A 35 1.33 7.75 1.16
N VAL A 36 2.29 6.84 1.34
CA VAL A 36 3.15 6.83 2.52
C VAL A 36 4.52 7.39 2.12
N ASN A 37 4.85 8.55 2.67
CA ASN A 37 6.14 9.22 2.54
C ASN A 37 7.01 8.90 3.75
N VAL A 38 8.19 8.37 3.52
CA VAL A 38 9.14 7.96 4.56
C VAL A 38 10.43 8.76 4.41
N VAL A 39 10.79 9.49 5.46
CA VAL A 39 11.99 10.31 5.49
C VAL A 39 12.83 10.09 6.74
N VAL A 40 14.14 10.22 6.59
CA VAL A 40 15.11 10.36 7.67
C VAL A 40 15.80 11.70 7.48
N GLY A 41 15.63 12.63 8.41
CA GLY A 41 16.28 13.94 8.36
C GLY A 41 15.92 14.71 7.10
N LYS A 42 14.64 14.63 6.68
CA LYS A 42 14.09 15.19 5.43
C LYS A 42 14.58 14.53 4.13
N LYS A 43 15.41 13.49 4.19
CA LYS A 43 15.81 12.71 3.02
C LYS A 43 14.90 11.50 2.85
N PRO A 44 14.36 11.24 1.65
CA PRO A 44 13.62 10.02 1.38
C PRO A 44 14.52 8.79 1.59
N VAL A 45 13.98 7.73 2.18
CA VAL A 45 14.72 6.48 2.41
C VAL A 45 13.92 5.26 1.96
N ASN A 46 14.63 4.19 1.60
CA ASN A 46 13.97 2.91 1.32
C ASN A 46 13.54 2.26 2.64
N ALA A 47 12.25 2.03 2.83
CA ALA A 47 11.72 1.48 4.07
C ALA A 47 10.62 0.45 3.80
N TYR A 48 10.51 -0.54 4.69
CA TYR A 48 9.41 -1.48 4.70
C TYR A 48 8.20 -0.84 5.36
N VAL A 49 7.03 -1.02 4.76
CA VAL A 49 5.76 -0.40 5.17
C VAL A 49 4.73 -1.49 5.34
N GLN A 50 4.04 -1.48 6.48
CA GLN A 50 2.89 -2.33 6.77
C GLN A 50 1.69 -1.44 7.08
N VAL A 51 0.53 -1.82 6.58
CA VAL A 51 -0.73 -1.13 6.81
C VAL A 51 -1.70 -2.10 7.44
N PHE A 52 -2.22 -1.72 8.59
CA PHE A 52 -3.22 -2.44 9.34
C PHE A 52 -4.54 -1.67 9.34
N ALA A 53 -5.65 -2.38 9.31
CA ALA A 53 -6.98 -1.80 9.41
C ALA A 53 -7.70 -2.31 10.65
N VAL A 54 -8.42 -1.42 11.32
CA VAL A 54 -9.22 -1.78 12.50
C VAL A 54 -10.43 -2.59 12.04
N LEU A 55 -10.63 -3.74 12.68
CA LEU A 55 -11.76 -4.61 12.40
C LEU A 55 -13.03 -4.16 13.14
N PRO A 56 -14.22 -4.35 12.55
CA PRO A 56 -15.47 -4.10 13.24
C PRO A 56 -15.64 -5.01 14.47
N PRO A 57 -16.54 -4.67 15.41
CA PRO A 57 -16.84 -5.53 16.54
C PRO A 57 -17.39 -6.89 16.06
N GLY A 58 -16.93 -7.96 16.71
CA GLY A 58 -17.31 -9.35 16.39
C GLY A 58 -16.17 -10.20 15.84
N HIS A 59 -15.00 -9.62 15.61
CA HIS A 59 -13.76 -10.34 15.30
C HIS A 59 -12.97 -10.68 16.57
N ASN A 60 -12.13 -11.72 16.51
CA ASN A 60 -11.24 -12.11 17.62
C ASN A 60 -10.01 -11.19 17.75
N GLU A 61 -9.72 -10.41 16.71
CA GLU A 61 -8.59 -9.49 16.62
C GLU A 61 -9.11 -8.05 16.43
N SER A 62 -8.34 -7.07 16.88
CA SER A 62 -8.70 -5.65 16.73
C SER A 62 -8.17 -5.02 15.44
N LEU A 63 -7.11 -5.58 14.87
CA LEU A 63 -6.39 -5.08 13.70
C LEU A 63 -6.01 -6.25 12.80
N ILE A 64 -6.01 -6.04 11.49
CA ILE A 64 -5.49 -7.01 10.51
C ILE A 64 -4.55 -6.31 9.52
N GLU A 65 -3.45 -6.96 9.14
CA GLU A 65 -2.59 -6.48 8.06
C GLU A 65 -3.36 -6.58 6.74
N VAL A 66 -3.58 -5.43 6.10
CA VAL A 66 -4.26 -5.35 4.80
C VAL A 66 -3.29 -5.23 3.64
N TRP A 67 -2.08 -4.74 3.91
CA TRP A 67 -1.07 -4.54 2.89
C TRP A 67 0.32 -4.41 3.50
N SER A 68 1.33 -4.91 2.78
CA SER A 68 2.73 -4.62 3.08
C SER A 68 3.58 -4.51 1.80
N GLY A 69 4.69 -3.78 1.89
CA GLY A 69 5.59 -3.55 0.77
C GLY A 69 6.72 -2.58 1.09
N THR A 70 7.43 -2.15 0.06
CA THR A 70 8.62 -1.29 0.22
C THR A 70 8.39 0.09 -0.39
N ALA A 71 8.60 1.13 0.40
CA ALA A 71 8.74 2.50 -0.09
C ALA A 71 10.07 2.64 -0.81
N SER A 72 10.02 2.73 -2.14
CA SER A 72 11.21 2.99 -2.97
C SER A 72 11.40 4.50 -3.07
N ASN A 73 12.62 4.98 -2.76
CA ASN A 73 12.92 6.40 -2.69
C ASN A 73 11.94 7.17 -1.77
N GLY A 74 11.61 6.58 -0.61
CA GLY A 74 10.80 7.22 0.41
C GLY A 74 9.32 7.36 0.07
N VAL A 75 8.80 6.72 -0.98
CA VAL A 75 7.37 6.77 -1.31
C VAL A 75 6.84 5.38 -1.60
N VAL A 76 5.68 5.05 -1.02
CA VAL A 76 4.85 3.94 -1.50
C VAL A 76 3.39 4.36 -1.64
N ARG A 77 2.71 3.78 -2.63
CA ARG A 77 1.28 3.97 -2.87
C ARG A 77 0.56 2.68 -2.52
N VAL A 78 -0.23 2.72 -1.47
CA VAL A 78 -1.06 1.59 -1.02
C VAL A 78 -2.43 1.73 -1.69
N PRO A 79 -2.86 0.77 -2.53
CA PRO A 79 -4.16 0.85 -3.19
C PRO A 79 -5.28 0.88 -2.15
N ILE A 80 -6.25 1.81 -2.22
CA ILE A 80 -7.36 1.83 -1.24
C ILE A 80 -8.26 0.60 -1.34
N SER A 81 -8.18 -0.16 -2.44
CA SER A 81 -8.94 -1.39 -2.65
C SER A 81 -8.62 -2.48 -1.64
N VAL A 82 -7.43 -2.44 -1.01
CA VAL A 82 -7.05 -3.37 0.06
C VAL A 82 -7.95 -3.24 1.30
N LEU A 83 -8.60 -2.09 1.47
CA LEU A 83 -9.52 -1.81 2.57
C LEU A 83 -10.98 -2.15 2.24
N SER A 84 -11.30 -2.51 1.00
CA SER A 84 -12.68 -2.65 0.52
C SER A 84 -13.52 -3.61 1.36
N LYS A 85 -12.99 -4.80 1.65
CA LYS A 85 -13.69 -5.83 2.45
C LYS A 85 -14.04 -5.31 3.85
N ILE A 86 -13.05 -4.75 4.55
CA ILE A 86 -13.21 -4.22 5.92
C ILE A 86 -14.16 -3.02 5.92
N ALA A 87 -14.04 -2.14 4.91
CA ALA A 87 -14.95 -1.02 4.74
C ALA A 87 -16.40 -1.48 4.54
N SER A 88 -16.65 -2.52 3.73
CA SER A 88 -17.98 -3.08 3.54
C SER A 88 -18.56 -3.64 4.85
N GLU A 89 -17.74 -4.30 5.68
CA GLU A 89 -18.19 -4.79 6.98
C GLU A 89 -18.56 -3.65 7.93
N TRP A 90 -17.75 -2.58 8.00
CA TRP A 90 -18.08 -1.39 8.80
C TRP A 90 -19.37 -0.70 8.33
N VAL A 91 -19.56 -0.57 7.00
CA VAL A 91 -20.83 -0.03 6.44
C VAL A 91 -22.01 -0.91 6.85
N ALA A 92 -21.89 -2.24 6.75
CA ALA A 92 -22.94 -3.17 7.15
C ALA A 92 -23.28 -3.07 8.66
N LYS A 93 -22.33 -2.64 9.48
CA LYS A 93 -22.51 -2.36 10.91
C LYS A 93 -23.08 -0.96 11.22
N GLY A 94 -23.30 -0.12 10.20
CA GLY A 94 -23.85 1.24 10.36
C GLY A 94 -22.81 2.37 10.45
N TYR A 95 -21.52 2.06 10.33
CA TYR A 95 -20.41 3.01 10.49
C TYR A 95 -19.92 3.60 9.17
N GLY A 96 -20.80 3.67 8.15
CA GLY A 96 -20.40 4.07 6.79
C GLY A 96 -19.93 5.52 6.66
N SER A 97 -20.37 6.40 7.55
CA SER A 97 -19.98 7.82 7.64
C SER A 97 -19.10 8.12 8.85
N GLU A 98 -18.67 7.11 9.59
CA GLU A 98 -17.79 7.28 10.75
C GLU A 98 -16.34 7.00 10.37
N GLY A 99 -15.41 7.68 11.03
CA GLY A 99 -13.99 7.43 10.85
C GLY A 99 -13.57 6.11 11.49
N VAL A 100 -13.12 5.16 10.68
CA VAL A 100 -12.58 3.87 11.14
C VAL A 100 -11.06 3.83 10.98
N GLY A 101 -10.38 3.15 11.90
CA GLY A 101 -8.94 3.23 12.05
C GLY A 101 -8.10 2.52 10.99
N ILE A 102 -6.98 3.14 10.63
CA ILE A 102 -5.85 2.55 9.91
C ILE A 102 -4.59 2.84 10.72
N GLU A 103 -3.72 1.85 10.84
CA GLU A 103 -2.38 2.00 11.39
C GLU A 103 -1.35 1.74 10.30
N VAL A 104 -0.40 2.66 10.14
CA VAL A 104 0.72 2.52 9.21
C VAL A 104 2.00 2.40 10.02
N VAL A 105 2.69 1.27 9.88
CA VAL A 105 3.97 1.00 10.53
C VAL A 105 5.06 1.03 9.47
N VAL A 106 6.14 1.73 9.75
CA VAL A 106 7.29 1.82 8.85
C VAL A 106 8.57 1.42 9.56
N THR A 107 9.35 0.57 8.91
CA THR A 107 10.63 0.07 9.41
C THR A 107 11.74 0.36 8.39
N TYR A 108 12.80 1.01 8.85
CA TYR A 108 14.00 1.32 8.07
C TYR A 108 15.23 0.77 8.77
N VAL A 109 16.09 0.07 8.02
CA VAL A 109 17.33 -0.50 8.55
C VAL A 109 18.51 0.23 7.92
N ASN A 110 19.40 0.77 8.76
CA ASN A 110 20.66 1.37 8.34
C ASN A 110 21.83 0.71 9.08
N GLY A 111 22.54 -0.19 8.39
CA GLY A 111 23.59 -0.99 9.01
C GLY A 111 23.04 -1.87 10.13
N SER A 112 23.45 -1.60 11.37
CA SER A 112 22.98 -2.32 12.57
C SER A 112 21.86 -1.62 13.34
N THR A 113 21.42 -0.46 12.88
CA THR A 113 20.38 0.34 13.52
C THR A 113 19.05 0.13 12.80
N VAL A 114 18.01 -0.18 13.57
CA VAL A 114 16.63 -0.24 13.09
C VAL A 114 15.89 0.99 13.59
N TYR A 115 15.29 1.73 12.66
CA TYR A 115 14.39 2.83 12.90
C TYR A 115 12.98 2.37 12.61
N TYR A 116 12.02 2.74 13.45
CA TYR A 116 10.62 2.46 13.22
C TYR A 116 9.77 3.66 13.62
N ASP A 117 8.68 3.88 12.90
CA ASP A 117 7.68 4.89 13.23
C ASP A 117 6.29 4.31 12.94
N MET A 118 5.29 4.77 13.67
CA MET A 118 3.91 4.33 13.49
C MET A 118 2.97 5.54 13.48
N MET A 119 1.99 5.51 12.59
CA MET A 119 0.94 6.51 12.56
C MET A 119 -0.43 5.84 12.52
N PHE A 120 -1.27 6.24 13.46
CA PHE A 120 -2.69 5.90 13.45
C PHE A 120 -3.50 7.04 12.82
N THR A 121 -4.48 6.67 12.00
CA THR A 121 -5.35 7.60 11.29
C THR A 121 -6.71 6.97 11.04
N THR A 122 -7.63 7.70 10.42
CA THR A 122 -8.98 7.22 10.14
C THR A 122 -9.41 7.48 8.71
N TYR A 123 -10.27 6.62 8.17
CA TYR A 123 -10.96 6.82 6.89
C TYR A 123 -12.46 6.59 7.05
N GLU A 124 -13.27 7.18 6.18
CA GLU A 124 -14.70 6.91 6.10
C GLU A 124 -14.98 5.74 5.14
N PRO A 125 -15.58 4.62 5.60
CA PRO A 125 -15.82 3.44 4.78
C PRO A 125 -16.71 3.68 3.56
N GLY A 126 -17.81 4.43 3.70
CA GLY A 126 -18.72 4.73 2.59
C GLY A 126 -18.07 5.61 1.53
N THR A 127 -17.28 6.59 1.95
CA THR A 127 -16.49 7.46 1.07
C THR A 127 -15.41 6.64 0.34
N LEU A 128 -14.78 5.68 1.00
CA LEU A 128 -13.80 4.78 0.37
C LEU A 128 -14.46 3.90 -0.69
N LEU A 129 -15.57 3.24 -0.37
CA LEU A 129 -16.27 2.34 -1.30
C LEU A 129 -16.84 3.08 -2.51
N SER A 130 -17.42 4.27 -2.31
CA SER A 130 -17.89 5.11 -3.42
C SER A 130 -16.75 5.60 -4.32
N THR A 131 -15.56 5.83 -3.75
CA THR A 131 -14.37 6.21 -4.52
C THR A 131 -13.83 5.02 -5.34
N ILE A 132 -13.91 3.79 -4.81
CA ILE A 132 -13.54 2.57 -5.55
C ILE A 132 -14.53 2.30 -6.69
N SER A 133 -15.83 2.42 -6.44
CA SER A 133 -16.86 2.11 -7.42
C SER A 133 -16.99 3.15 -8.53
N ASN A 134 -16.54 4.38 -8.30
CA ASN A 134 -16.54 5.45 -9.28
C ASN A 134 -15.15 6.10 -9.43
N PRO A 135 -14.33 5.64 -10.39
CA PRO A 135 -12.99 6.18 -10.61
C PRO A 135 -13.00 7.65 -11.07
N MET A 136 -14.12 8.22 -11.54
CA MET A 136 -14.17 9.67 -11.81
C MET A 136 -14.19 10.48 -10.50
N LEU A 137 -14.81 9.96 -9.43
CA LEU A 137 -14.73 10.58 -8.09
C LEU A 137 -13.31 10.52 -7.53
N SER A 138 -12.53 9.50 -7.90
CA SER A 138 -11.13 9.43 -7.51
C SER A 138 -10.25 10.50 -8.13
N MET A 139 -10.49 10.85 -9.40
CA MET A 139 -9.71 11.90 -10.06
C MET A 139 -9.96 13.29 -9.46
N ALA A 140 -11.12 13.52 -8.85
CA ALA A 140 -11.38 14.74 -8.08
C ALA A 140 -10.71 14.72 -6.69
N ARG A 141 -10.31 13.54 -6.21
CA ARG A 141 -9.81 13.27 -4.84
C ARG A 141 -8.40 12.69 -4.84
N LEU A 142 -7.59 13.05 -5.85
CA LEU A 142 -6.34 12.41 -6.32
C LEU A 142 -5.27 12.00 -5.28
N ASN A 143 -5.38 12.41 -4.02
CA ASN A 143 -4.61 11.86 -2.92
C ASN A 143 -5.56 11.63 -1.75
N TYR A 144 -6.10 10.40 -1.64
CA TYR A 144 -7.07 10.09 -0.60
C TYR A 144 -6.46 10.25 0.80
N MET A 145 -5.15 10.00 0.91
CA MET A 145 -4.41 10.25 2.13
C MET A 145 -2.90 10.32 1.88
N THR A 146 -2.20 11.27 2.52
CA THR A 146 -0.74 11.29 2.58
C THR A 146 -0.28 11.11 4.02
N VAL A 147 0.47 10.04 4.29
CA VAL A 147 1.10 9.72 5.57
C VAL A 147 2.56 10.11 5.48
N SER A 148 3.06 10.96 6.38
CA SER A 148 4.48 11.32 6.42
C SER A 148 5.10 10.84 7.72
N LEU A 149 6.09 9.95 7.62
CA LEU A 149 6.77 9.35 8.77
C LEU A 149 8.22 9.82 8.79
N ASN A 150 8.61 10.45 9.90
CA ASN A 150 9.96 10.98 10.08
C ASN A 150 10.68 10.19 11.17
N LEU A 151 11.48 9.25 10.70
CA LEU A 151 12.21 8.30 11.53
C LEU A 151 13.29 8.96 12.40
N THR A 152 13.65 10.22 12.18
CA THR A 152 14.62 10.95 13.02
C THR A 152 14.08 11.29 14.41
N ASN A 153 12.76 11.34 14.58
CA ASN A 153 12.12 11.63 15.86
C ASN A 153 11.77 10.37 16.67
N THR A 154 12.28 9.20 16.27
CA THR A 154 11.87 7.91 16.85
C THR A 154 12.95 7.24 17.70
N TYR A 155 12.50 6.43 18.65
CA TYR A 155 13.34 5.70 19.58
C TYR A 155 14.23 4.69 18.82
N GLN A 156 15.54 4.78 19.03
CA GLN A 156 16.46 3.71 18.60
C GLN A 156 16.12 2.47 19.44
N LEU A 157 15.42 1.50 18.86
CA LEU A 157 15.39 0.16 19.48
C LEU A 157 16.83 -0.36 19.42
N ALA A 158 17.33 -0.75 20.59
CA ALA A 158 18.73 -1.02 20.89
C ALA A 158 19.48 -1.85 19.83
N LYS A 159 20.82 -1.67 19.83
CA LYS A 159 21.85 -2.49 19.16
C LYS A 159 21.39 -3.95 19.08
N ALA A 160 21.22 -4.43 17.84
CA ALA A 160 20.65 -5.72 17.47
C ALA A 160 20.76 -6.80 18.57
N LEU A 161 19.62 -7.21 19.13
CA LEU A 161 19.54 -8.47 19.88
C LEU A 161 20.08 -9.58 18.98
N THR A 162 20.94 -10.43 19.53
CA THR A 162 21.84 -11.38 18.83
C THR A 162 21.18 -12.50 18.04
N LYS A 163 19.89 -12.37 17.69
CA LYS A 163 19.26 -13.07 16.58
C LYS A 163 18.32 -12.10 15.88
N PRO A 164 18.59 -11.73 14.62
CA PRO A 164 17.60 -11.04 13.80
C PRO A 164 16.31 -11.86 13.85
N GLN A 165 15.19 -11.23 14.23
CA GLN A 165 13.91 -11.78 13.83
C GLN A 165 13.93 -11.72 12.31
N VAL A 166 14.05 -12.89 11.68
CA VAL A 166 14.03 -13.01 10.23
C VAL A 166 12.71 -12.36 9.81
N PRO A 167 12.72 -11.35 8.91
CA PRO A 167 11.49 -10.83 8.34
C PRO A 167 10.67 -12.02 7.90
N THR A 168 9.40 -12.12 8.31
CA THR A 168 8.53 -13.16 7.77
C THR A 168 8.65 -13.07 6.25
N PRO A 169 9.11 -14.13 5.57
CA PRO A 169 9.27 -14.08 4.12
C PRO A 169 7.96 -13.59 3.51
N PRO A 170 7.98 -12.77 2.45
CA PRO A 170 6.75 -12.44 1.73
C PRO A 170 6.02 -13.76 1.43
N ALA A 171 4.75 -13.83 1.82
CA ALA A 171 3.95 -15.03 1.60
C ALA A 171 4.05 -15.43 0.11
N PRO A 172 4.36 -16.70 -0.20
CA PRO A 172 4.51 -17.15 -1.57
C PRO A 172 3.31 -16.73 -2.44
N PRO A 173 3.52 -16.38 -3.72
CA PRO A 173 2.43 -16.11 -4.65
C PRO A 173 1.48 -17.32 -4.70
N GLY A 174 0.25 -17.16 -4.19
CA GLY A 174 -0.75 -18.24 -4.14
C GLY A 174 -1.24 -18.64 -2.75
N CYS A 175 -0.61 -18.19 -1.66
CA CYS A 175 -1.09 -18.49 -0.29
C CYS A 175 -2.42 -17.79 0.09
N TRP A 176 -2.92 -16.89 -0.77
CA TRP A 176 -4.19 -16.17 -0.60
C TRP A 176 -5.41 -16.88 -1.22
N LEU A 177 -5.23 -18.02 -1.91
CA LEU A 177 -6.31 -18.69 -2.65
C LEU A 177 -6.94 -19.91 -1.95
N GLY A 178 -6.74 -20.08 -0.65
CA GLY A 178 -7.32 -21.23 0.05
C GLY A 178 -7.50 -21.02 1.54
N GLN A 179 -8.49 -20.22 1.93
CA GLN A 179 -9.30 -20.42 3.15
C GLN A 179 -10.35 -19.30 3.27
N TYR A 180 -11.33 -19.32 2.38
CA TYR A 180 -12.66 -18.79 2.67
C TYR A 180 -13.68 -19.82 2.18
N ASN A 181 -13.82 -20.91 2.95
CA ASN A 181 -15.12 -21.56 3.07
C ASN A 181 -15.75 -20.97 4.33
N ILE A 182 -16.55 -19.94 4.14
CA ILE A 182 -17.66 -19.57 5.02
C ILE A 182 -18.91 -19.63 4.14
#